data_AF-A0A0F9N2F1-F1
#
_entry.id   AF-A0A0F9N2F1-F1
#
_cell.length_a   1.000
_cell.length_b   1.000
_cell.length_c   1.000
_cell.angle_alpha   90.00
_cell.angle_beta   90.00
_cell.angle_gamma   90.00
#
_symmetry.space_group_name_H-M   'P 1'
#
loop_
_entity.id
_entity.type
_entity.pdbx_description
1 polymer ?
#
loop_
_entity_poly.entity_id
_entity_poly.type
_entity_poly.pdbx_seq_one_letter_code
_entity_poly.pdbx_strand_id
1 'polypeptide(L)'
;MVNMNTDNIIKKQLDYTLNETNFTSLGKLYRGKVRDNYIKDDIRIIIATDRLSAFDRVMTTIPFKGHMLNQVSSYWFEKTKKIIGNHIIEIPDPNVAVVHQCQTLPIEMIVRAYLTGTAWRNYQKDIPTSGFILP
;
A
#
# COMPACT_ATOMS: atom_id res chain seq x y z
N MET A 1 -1.08 2.23 -25.90
CA MET A 1 -1.91 3.42 -26.21
C MET A 1 -3.03 3.47 -25.18
N VAL A 2 -3.02 4.47 -24.31
CA VAL A 2 -4.17 4.72 -23.43
C VAL A 2 -5.29 5.25 -24.32
N ASN A 3 -6.48 4.64 -24.23
CA ASN A 3 -7.60 4.98 -25.10
C ASN A 3 -8.06 6.42 -24.78
N MET A 4 -8.48 7.22 -25.77
CA MET A 4 -8.87 8.64 -25.61
C MET A 4 -9.96 8.84 -24.54
N ASN A 5 -10.74 7.79 -24.27
CA ASN A 5 -11.73 7.73 -23.20
C ASN A 5 -11.09 7.73 -21.80
N THR A 6 -9.99 6.99 -21.59
CA THR A 6 -9.31 6.88 -20.29
C THR A 6 -8.65 8.18 -19.88
N ASP A 7 -8.00 8.91 -20.80
CA ASP A 7 -7.41 10.21 -20.50
C ASP A 7 -8.46 11.23 -20.04
N ASN A 8 -9.62 11.23 -20.69
CA ASN A 8 -10.74 12.08 -20.29
C ASN A 8 -11.29 11.71 -18.91
N ILE A 9 -11.34 10.42 -18.58
CA ILE A 9 -11.74 9.95 -17.25
C ILE A 9 -10.72 10.44 -16.21
N ILE A 10 -9.42 10.24 -16.42
CA ILE A 10 -8.38 10.66 -15.47
C ILE A 10 -8.42 12.18 -15.25
N LYS A 11 -8.52 12.97 -16.32
CA LYS A 11 -8.58 14.44 -16.23
C LYS A 11 -9.78 14.91 -15.40
N LYS A 12 -10.95 14.29 -15.57
CA LYS A 12 -12.16 14.60 -14.79
C LYS A 12 -12.02 14.29 -13.29
N GLN A 13 -11.03 13.49 -12.90
CA GLN A 13 -10.85 13.01 -11.53
C GLN A 13 -9.70 13.69 -10.79
N LEU A 14 -8.96 14.59 -11.45
CA LEU A 14 -7.85 15.33 -10.84
C LEU A 14 -8.27 16.08 -9.57
N ASP A 15 -9.49 16.65 -9.57
CA ASP A 15 -10.03 17.41 -8.44
C ASP A 15 -10.75 16.53 -7.40
N TYR A 16 -10.92 15.23 -7.66
CA TYR A 16 -11.68 14.29 -6.82
C TYR A 16 -10.79 13.23 -6.16
N THR A 17 -9.49 13.50 -6.05
CA THR A 17 -8.56 12.60 -5.39
C THR A 17 -8.84 12.48 -3.89
N LEU A 18 -8.74 11.26 -3.37
CA LEU A 18 -8.92 11.01 -1.94
C LEU A 18 -7.65 11.39 -1.17
N ASN A 19 -7.59 12.62 -0.66
CA ASN A 19 -6.48 13.06 0.17
C ASN A 19 -6.54 12.44 1.58
N GLU A 20 -7.65 12.56 2.29
CA GLU A 20 -7.82 12.02 3.64
C GLU A 20 -9.28 11.69 3.93
N THR A 21 -9.50 10.93 5.01
CA THR A 21 -10.80 10.52 5.51
C THR A 21 -10.95 10.91 6.98
N ASN A 22 -12.20 11.08 7.43
CA ASN A 22 -12.50 11.44 8.82
C ASN A 22 -13.84 10.82 9.31
N PHE A 23 -13.96 9.50 9.22
CA PHE A 23 -15.16 8.79 9.67
C PHE A 23 -15.10 8.47 11.17
N THR A 24 -15.82 9.23 12.00
CA THR A 24 -15.87 9.03 13.45
C THR A 24 -16.56 7.73 13.87
N SER A 25 -17.44 7.19 13.03
CA SER A 25 -18.18 5.94 13.28
C SER A 25 -17.34 4.67 13.10
N LEU A 26 -16.19 4.75 12.42
CA LEU A 26 -15.37 3.58 12.07
C LEU A 26 -14.32 3.21 13.14
N GLY A 27 -14.17 4.02 14.19
CA GLY A 27 -13.26 3.77 15.30
C GLY A 27 -12.08 4.75 15.36
N LYS A 28 -11.02 4.37 16.07
CA LYS A 28 -9.84 5.21 16.28
C LYS A 28 -9.07 5.39 14.97
N LEU A 29 -8.95 6.62 14.52
CA LEU A 29 -8.19 6.99 13.33
C LEU A 29 -6.67 6.96 13.59
N TYR A 30 -5.95 6.29 12.70
CA TYR A 30 -4.49 6.33 12.57
C TYR A 30 -4.12 6.59 11.10
N ARG A 31 -3.50 7.74 10.82
CA ARG A 31 -3.04 8.09 9.47
C ARG A 31 -1.59 7.68 9.26
N GLY A 32 -1.37 6.81 8.28
CA GLY A 32 -0.06 6.59 7.70
C GLY A 32 0.19 7.52 6.51
N LYS A 33 1.34 7.37 5.86
CA LYS A 33 1.72 8.18 4.68
C LYS A 33 0.67 8.11 3.55
N VAL A 34 0.17 6.91 3.26
CA VAL A 34 -0.72 6.65 2.10
C VAL A 34 -1.99 5.87 2.43
N ARG A 35 -2.28 5.66 3.71
CA ARG A 35 -3.44 4.92 4.19
C ARG A 35 -4.01 5.60 5.43
N ASP A 36 -5.33 5.69 5.49
CA ASP A 36 -6.05 6.04 6.70
C ASP A 36 -6.61 4.74 7.29
N ASN A 37 -6.30 4.46 8.55
CA ASN A 37 -6.68 3.24 9.22
C ASN A 37 -7.67 3.58 10.34
N TYR A 38 -8.75 2.84 10.42
CA TYR A 38 -9.69 2.90 11.52
C TYR A 38 -9.63 1.60 12.29
N ILE A 39 -9.44 1.68 13.60
CA ILE A 39 -9.31 0.51 14.48
C ILE A 39 -10.50 0.53 15.44
N LYS A 40 -11.23 -0.58 15.45
CA LYS A 40 -12.36 -0.81 16.35
C LYS A 40 -12.35 -2.28 16.74
N ASP A 41 -12.31 -2.57 18.03
CA ASP A 41 -12.26 -3.94 18.53
C ASP A 41 -11.13 -4.75 17.86
N ASP A 42 -11.43 -5.94 17.35
CA ASP A 42 -10.47 -6.84 16.68
C ASP A 42 -10.38 -6.63 15.16
N ILE A 43 -10.93 -5.52 14.65
CA ILE A 43 -10.88 -5.19 13.22
C ILE A 43 -10.11 -3.89 12.95
N ARG A 44 -9.49 -3.86 11.77
CA ARG A 44 -8.92 -2.67 11.17
C ARG A 44 -9.54 -2.45 9.80
N ILE A 45 -10.05 -1.26 9.56
CA ILE A 45 -10.49 -0.80 8.25
C ILE A 45 -9.36 0.02 7.65
N ILE A 46 -8.79 -0.45 6.54
CA ILE A 46 -7.71 0.20 5.83
C ILE A 46 -8.31 0.89 4.60
N ILE A 47 -8.22 2.22 4.56
CA ILE A 47 -8.58 3.02 3.39
C ILE A 47 -7.31 3.44 2.68
N ALA A 48 -7.07 2.88 1.49
CA ALA A 48 -5.98 3.29 0.62
C ALA A 48 -6.31 4.64 -0.01
N THR A 49 -5.51 5.66 0.30
CA THR A 49 -5.72 7.01 -0.22
C THR A 49 -4.94 7.24 -1.50
N ASP A 50 -5.26 8.34 -2.19
CA ASP A 50 -4.58 8.75 -3.41
C ASP A 50 -3.26 9.47 -3.14
N ARG A 51 -2.91 9.69 -1.86
CA ARG A 51 -1.65 10.31 -1.45
C ARG A 51 -0.46 9.54 -2.00
N LEU A 52 0.47 10.26 -2.62
CA LEU A 52 1.77 9.76 -3.05
C LEU A 52 2.84 10.27 -2.08
N SER A 53 3.68 9.36 -1.58
CA SER A 53 4.83 9.72 -0.76
C SER A 53 6.15 9.37 -1.42
N ALA A 54 7.12 10.27 -1.33
CA ALA A 54 8.50 10.05 -1.73
C ALA A 54 9.42 10.66 -0.67
N PHE A 55 10.56 10.00 -0.40
CA PHE A 55 11.53 10.46 0.61
C PHE A 55 10.88 10.81 1.96
N ASP A 56 9.99 9.91 2.42
CA ASP A 56 9.24 10.03 3.67
C ASP A 56 8.29 11.22 3.81
N ARG A 57 8.00 11.95 2.71
CA ARG A 57 7.05 13.05 2.69
C ARG A 57 5.89 12.75 1.75
N VAL A 58 4.68 13.15 2.15
CA VAL A 58 3.52 13.18 1.24
C VAL A 58 3.70 14.37 0.30
N MET A 59 3.65 14.11 -1.00
CA MET A 59 3.99 15.09 -2.03
C MET A 59 2.75 15.67 -2.73
N THR A 60 1.81 14.79 -3.06
CA THR A 60 0.60 15.11 -3.83
C THR A 60 -0.39 13.95 -3.75
N THR A 61 -1.51 14.05 -4.45
CA THR A 61 -2.44 12.96 -4.72
C THR A 61 -2.43 12.59 -6.20
N ILE A 62 -2.73 11.32 -6.51
CA ILE A 62 -2.83 10.79 -7.87
C ILE A 62 -4.17 10.08 -8.02
N PRO A 63 -5.04 10.46 -8.98
CA PRO A 63 -6.34 9.83 -9.16
C PRO A 63 -6.26 8.32 -9.28
N PHE A 64 -7.17 7.64 -8.59
CA PHE A 64 -7.31 6.17 -8.58
C PHE A 64 -6.11 5.39 -8.03
N LYS A 65 -5.11 6.05 -7.45
CA LYS A 65 -3.95 5.35 -6.89
C LYS A 65 -4.38 4.44 -5.74
N GLY A 66 -5.22 4.93 -4.83
CA GLY A 66 -5.71 4.14 -3.70
C GLY A 66 -6.47 2.90 -4.17
N HIS A 67 -7.39 3.10 -5.11
CA HIS A 67 -8.18 2.07 -5.77
C HIS A 67 -7.28 0.96 -6.35
N MET A 68 -6.36 1.35 -7.24
CA MET A 68 -5.51 0.40 -7.95
C MET A 68 -4.61 -0.40 -6.99
N LEU A 69 -4.00 0.27 -6.00
CA LEU A 69 -3.10 -0.40 -5.06
C LEU A 69 -3.82 -1.36 -4.11
N ASN A 70 -5.05 -1.01 -3.69
CA ASN A 70 -5.86 -1.91 -2.88
C ASN A 70 -6.29 -3.15 -3.68
N GLN A 71 -6.69 -2.99 -4.95
CA GLN A 71 -7.02 -4.13 -5.82
C GLN A 71 -5.82 -5.03 -6.11
N VAL A 72 -4.63 -4.47 -6.36
CA VAL A 72 -3.40 -5.27 -6.52
C VAL A 72 -3.10 -6.06 -5.25
N SER A 73 -3.27 -5.44 -4.08
CA SER A 73 -3.09 -6.12 -2.79
C SER A 73 -4.10 -7.26 -2.61
N SER A 74 -5.39 -6.99 -2.88
CA SER A 74 -6.47 -7.97 -2.83
C SER A 74 -6.22 -9.18 -3.74
N TYR A 75 -5.81 -8.92 -4.99
CA TYR A 75 -5.43 -9.98 -5.93
C TYR A 75 -4.35 -10.90 -5.36
N TRP A 76 -3.29 -10.34 -4.79
CA TRP A 76 -2.19 -11.14 -4.22
C TRP A 76 -2.58 -11.89 -2.95
N PHE A 77 -3.39 -11.29 -2.07
CA PHE A 77 -3.92 -11.99 -0.90
C PHE A 77 -4.76 -13.20 -1.31
N GLU A 78 -5.60 -13.07 -2.34
CA GLU A 78 -6.38 -14.20 -2.84
C GLU A 78 -5.50 -15.28 -3.48
N LYS A 79 -4.54 -14.88 -4.33
CA LYS A 79 -3.61 -15.83 -4.98
C LYS A 79 -2.74 -16.61 -4.00
N THR A 80 -2.43 -16.05 -2.83
CA THR A 80 -1.53 -16.66 -1.84
C THR A 80 -2.26 -17.29 -0.66
N LYS A 81 -3.59 -17.18 -0.59
CA LYS A 81 -4.42 -17.67 0.52
C LYS A 81 -4.23 -19.16 0.86
N LYS A 82 -3.87 -19.98 -0.14
CA LYS A 82 -3.59 -21.43 0.05
C LYS A 82 -2.20 -21.73 0.60
N ILE A 83 -1.28 -20.77 0.56
CA ILE A 83 0.12 -20.92 1.01
C ILE A 83 0.22 -20.52 2.49
N ILE A 84 -0.40 -19.38 2.85
CA ILE A 84 -0.39 -18.85 4.22
C ILE A 84 -1.68 -18.08 4.49
N GLY A 85 -2.14 -18.13 5.74
CA GLY A 85 -3.22 -17.28 6.22
C GLY A 85 -2.87 -15.80 6.08
N ASN A 86 -3.86 -14.99 5.73
CA ASN A 86 -3.72 -13.53 5.66
C ASN A 86 -4.86 -12.85 6.41
N HIS A 87 -4.73 -11.55 6.64
CA HIS A 87 -5.63 -10.80 7.51
C HIS A 87 -6.93 -10.31 6.84
N ILE A 88 -7.13 -10.53 5.54
CA ILE A 88 -8.30 -9.99 4.82
C ILE A 88 -9.59 -10.67 5.32
N ILE A 89 -10.57 -9.86 5.72
CA ILE A 89 -11.94 -10.29 6.01
C ILE A 89 -12.81 -10.04 4.77
N GLU A 90 -12.82 -8.81 4.27
CA GLU A 90 -13.60 -8.41 3.08
C GLU A 90 -13.06 -7.14 2.41
N ILE A 91 -13.48 -6.89 1.18
CA ILE A 91 -13.12 -5.72 0.35
C ILE A 91 -14.45 -5.07 -0.13
N PRO A 92 -15.10 -4.24 0.71
CA PRO A 92 -16.43 -3.72 0.41
C PRO A 92 -16.42 -2.58 -0.63
N ASP A 93 -15.26 -1.96 -0.85
CA ASP A 93 -15.05 -0.88 -1.81
C ASP A 93 -13.65 -1.01 -2.43
N PRO A 94 -13.43 -0.58 -3.68
CA PRO A 94 -12.13 -0.67 -4.32
C PRO A 94 -10.97 0.01 -3.57
N ASN A 95 -11.21 0.98 -2.70
CA ASN A 95 -10.21 1.63 -1.86
C ASN A 95 -10.13 1.05 -0.43
N VAL A 96 -11.04 0.16 -0.04
CA VAL A 96 -11.24 -0.27 1.34
C VAL A 96 -10.93 -1.75 1.51
N ALA A 97 -10.15 -2.08 2.55
CA ALA A 97 -9.99 -3.44 3.03
C ALA A 97 -10.37 -3.50 4.51
N VAL A 98 -11.26 -4.43 4.86
CA VAL A 98 -11.56 -4.79 6.25
C VAL A 98 -10.71 -5.99 6.61
N VAL A 99 -9.91 -5.85 7.66
CA VAL A 99 -8.92 -6.86 8.05
C VAL A 99 -8.98 -7.15 9.54
N HIS A 100 -8.51 -8.33 9.94
CA HIS A 100 -8.23 -8.61 11.35
C HIS A 100 -7.14 -7.67 11.87
N GLN A 101 -7.35 -7.11 13.05
CA GLN A 101 -6.31 -6.34 13.74
C GLN A 101 -5.24 -7.31 14.24
N CYS A 102 -4.04 -7.21 13.67
CA CYS A 102 -2.92 -8.07 14.04
C CYS A 102 -1.84 -7.29 14.79
N GLN A 103 -1.12 -7.98 15.67
CA GLN A 103 0.16 -7.52 16.18
C GLN A 103 1.23 -7.69 15.10
N THR A 104 1.84 -6.60 14.66
CA THR A 104 2.89 -6.62 13.64
C THR A 104 4.22 -7.05 14.24
N LEU A 105 4.94 -7.93 13.56
CA LEU A 105 6.34 -8.19 13.87
C LEU A 105 7.18 -6.97 13.47
N PRO A 106 8.12 -6.49 14.29
CA PRO A 106 8.91 -5.28 14.02
C PRO A 106 10.07 -5.57 13.05
N ILE A 107 9.78 -6.24 11.93
CA ILE A 107 10.75 -6.63 10.90
C ILE A 107 10.18 -6.36 9.50
N GLU A 108 11.05 -5.96 8.57
CA GLU A 108 10.72 -5.86 7.15
C GLU A 108 11.26 -7.09 6.41
N MET A 109 10.36 -7.96 5.94
CA MET A 109 10.74 -9.14 5.16
C MET A 109 10.95 -8.75 3.69
N ILE A 110 12.21 -8.64 3.26
CA ILE A 110 12.58 -8.23 1.90
C ILE A 110 13.14 -9.42 1.13
N VAL A 111 12.52 -9.77 0.00
CA VAL A 111 13.01 -10.79 -0.94
C VAL A 111 13.54 -10.12 -2.21
N ARG A 112 14.73 -10.52 -2.68
CA ARG A 112 15.40 -9.93 -3.85
C ARG A 112 15.74 -11.01 -4.87
N ALA A 113 15.08 -10.97 -6.04
CA ALA A 113 15.47 -11.77 -7.20
C ALA A 113 16.44 -11.03 -8.15
N TYR A 114 16.45 -9.69 -8.07
CA TYR A 114 17.31 -8.82 -8.88
C TYR A 114 18.02 -7.82 -7.98
N LEU A 115 19.25 -7.47 -8.34
CA LEU A 115 20.07 -6.53 -7.58
C LEU A 115 19.81 -5.09 -8.03
N THR A 116 19.23 -4.28 -7.15
CA THR A 116 18.90 -2.88 -7.44
C THR A 116 18.86 -2.03 -6.15
N GLY A 117 18.73 -0.71 -6.30
CA GLY A 117 18.60 0.23 -5.20
C GLY A 117 19.80 0.21 -4.24
N THR A 118 19.52 0.18 -2.93
CA THR A 118 20.57 0.15 -1.89
C THR A 118 21.45 -1.10 -1.98
N ALA A 119 20.89 -2.27 -2.32
CA ALA A 119 21.67 -3.50 -2.45
C ALA A 119 22.72 -3.39 -3.58
N TRP A 120 22.35 -2.81 -4.72
CA TRP A 120 23.29 -2.55 -5.82
C TRP A 120 24.39 -1.56 -5.42
N ARG A 121 24.03 -0.45 -4.75
CA ARG A 121 25.02 0.56 -4.30
C ARG A 121 26.01 0.01 -3.28
N ASN A 122 25.57 -0.91 -2.41
CA ASN A 122 26.42 -1.59 -1.46
C ASN A 122 27.36 -2.58 -2.15
N TYR A 123 26.83 -3.37 -3.09
CA TYR A 123 27.61 -4.30 -3.89
C TYR A 123 28.75 -3.60 -4.64
N GLN A 124 28.48 -2.46 -5.29
CA GLN A 124 29.51 -1.68 -5.99
C GLN A 124 30.65 -1.16 -5.10
N LYS A 125 30.49 -1.23 -3.77
CA LYS A 125 31.45 -0.76 -2.77
C LYS A 125 32.02 -1.90 -1.92
N ASP A 126 31.73 -3.15 -2.28
CA ASP A 126 32.07 -4.35 -1.50
C ASP A 126 31.55 -4.28 -0.05
N ILE A 127 30.43 -3.57 0.17
CA ILE A 127 29.78 -3.46 1.47
C ILE A 127 28.73 -4.57 1.60
N PRO A 128 28.69 -5.30 2.73
CA PRO A 128 27.65 -6.31 2.95
C PRO A 128 26.23 -5.76 2.78
N THR A 129 25.37 -6.52 2.09
CA THR A 129 23.94 -6.27 1.97
C THR A 129 23.19 -7.27 2.83
N SER A 130 22.42 -6.79 3.81
CA SER A 130 21.68 -7.65 4.75
C SER A 130 22.58 -8.69 5.44
N GLY A 131 23.85 -8.34 5.70
CA GLY A 131 24.83 -9.21 6.34
C GLY A 131 25.63 -10.12 5.39
N PHE A 132 25.36 -10.09 4.08
CA PHE A 132 26.04 -10.94 3.11
C PHE A 132 26.92 -10.12 2.17
N ILE A 133 28.13 -10.60 1.92
CA ILE A 133 28.92 -10.18 0.76
C ILE A 133 28.38 -10.98 -0.43
N LEU A 134 28.00 -10.26 -1.48
CA LEU A 134 27.48 -10.88 -2.70
C LEU A 134 28.68 -11.29 -3.60
N PRO A 135 28.52 -12.35 -4.42
CA PRO A 135 29.58 -12.86 -5.29
C PRO A 135 29.96 -11.88 -6.40
#